data_AF-A0A9C7UZB5-F1
#
_entry.id   AF-A0A9C7UZB5-F1
#
_cell.length_a   1.000
_cell.length_b   1.000
_cell.length_c   1.000
_cell.angle_alpha   90.00
_cell.angle_beta   90.00
_cell.angle_gamma   90.00
#
_symmetry.space_group_name_H-M   'P 1'
#
loop_
_entity.id
_entity.type
_entity.pdbx_description
1 polymer ?
#
loop_
_entity_poly.entity_id
_entity_poly.type
_entity_poly.pdbx_seq_one_letter_code
_entity_poly.pdbx_strand_id
1 'polypeptide(L)'
;MSWKDNLIKIEPYVAGEQPDKTDFIKLNANENPYPPAPGVIRAIEQFRGGSLKKYPDANAKPLADALAARFGLERGNVFLGNGSDDVLALCFRAFFNSDKPVI
;
A
#
# COMPACT_ATOMS: atom_id res chain seq x y z
N MET A 1 5.93 -26.27 -23.85
CA MET A 1 5.20 -25.26 -23.06
C MET A 1 5.85 -23.91 -23.29
N SER A 2 5.06 -22.89 -23.57
CA SER A 2 5.50 -21.49 -23.61
C SER A 2 5.46 -20.92 -22.19
N TRP A 3 6.28 -19.90 -21.88
CA TRP A 3 6.21 -19.19 -20.60
C TRP A 3 4.82 -18.59 -20.33
N LYS A 4 4.06 -18.30 -21.40
CA LYS A 4 2.68 -17.81 -21.34
C LYS A 4 1.71 -18.82 -20.71
N ASP A 5 2.03 -20.11 -20.80
CA ASP A 5 1.20 -21.18 -20.22
C ASP A 5 1.23 -21.16 -18.68
N ASN A 6 2.23 -20.50 -18.09
CA ASN A 6 2.39 -20.33 -16.64
C ASN A 6 1.77 -19.02 -16.10
N LEU A 7 1.23 -18.16 -16.97
CA LEU A 7 0.57 -16.93 -16.52
C LEU A 7 -0.81 -17.25 -15.95
N ILE A 8 -1.16 -16.57 -14.86
CA ILE A 8 -2.52 -16.56 -14.34
C ILE A 8 -3.44 -15.98 -15.42
N LYS A 9 -4.43 -16.77 -15.84
CA LYS A 9 -5.43 -16.38 -16.84
C LYS A 9 -6.59 -15.69 -16.12
N ILE A 10 -6.50 -14.37 -15.97
CA ILE A 10 -7.53 -13.54 -15.34
C ILE A 10 -7.89 -12.36 -16.23
N GLU A 11 -9.11 -11.86 -16.05
CA GLU A 11 -9.47 -10.53 -16.54
C GLU A 11 -8.80 -9.48 -15.64
N PRO A 12 -8.00 -8.56 -16.18
CA PRO A 12 -7.38 -7.50 -15.39
C PRO A 12 -8.42 -6.59 -14.74
N TYR A 13 -8.05 -6.01 -13.61
CA TYR A 13 -8.82 -4.95 -12.98
C TYR A 13 -9.01 -3.76 -13.94
N VAL A 14 -10.25 -3.27 -14.04
CA VAL A 14 -10.60 -2.06 -14.79
C VAL A 14 -10.87 -0.94 -13.78
N ALA A 15 -10.02 0.09 -13.82
CA ALA A 15 -10.20 1.27 -12.98
C ALA A 15 -11.48 2.03 -13.35
N GLY A 16 -12.09 2.69 -12.37
CA GLY A 16 -13.21 3.61 -12.62
C GLY A 16 -12.78 4.80 -13.49
N GLU A 17 -13.75 5.43 -14.16
CA GLU A 17 -13.51 6.60 -15.02
C GLU A 17 -12.82 7.73 -14.25
N GLN A 18 -11.79 8.33 -14.84
CA GLN A 18 -11.10 9.52 -14.34
C GLN A 18 -11.05 10.57 -15.46
N PRO A 19 -11.79 11.69 -15.36
CA PRO A 19 -11.76 12.73 -16.37
C PRO A 19 -10.36 13.35 -16.51
N ASP A 20 -9.89 13.53 -17.75
CA ASP A 20 -8.64 14.27 -18.06
C ASP A 20 -8.92 15.79 -18.12
N LYS A 21 -9.52 16.31 -17.04
CA LYS A 21 -9.84 17.74 -16.85
C LYS A 21 -9.56 18.09 -15.40
N THR A 22 -9.27 19.34 -15.10
CA THR A 22 -9.01 19.78 -13.71
C THR A 22 -10.17 20.57 -13.09
N ASP A 23 -11.12 21.01 -13.92
CA ASP A 23 -12.29 21.80 -13.49
C ASP A 23 -13.50 20.89 -13.19
N PHE A 24 -13.38 20.09 -12.13
CA PHE A 24 -14.48 19.27 -11.62
C PHE A 24 -14.32 18.95 -10.13
N ILE A 25 -15.43 18.64 -9.47
CA ILE A 25 -15.42 18.16 -8.08
C ILE A 25 -15.19 16.64 -8.10
N LYS A 26 -14.00 16.20 -7.69
CA LYS A 26 -13.61 14.78 -7.66
C LYS A 26 -14.15 14.09 -6.41
N LEU A 27 -15.00 13.07 -6.59
CA LEU A 27 -15.65 12.32 -5.50
C LEU A 27 -15.68 10.79 -5.73
N ASN A 28 -14.89 10.27 -6.68
CA ASN A 28 -15.00 8.88 -7.16
C ASN A 28 -13.93 7.91 -6.64
N ALA A 29 -12.87 8.39 -5.99
CA ALA A 29 -11.73 7.58 -5.54
C ALA A 29 -11.57 7.52 -4.01
N ASN A 30 -12.57 7.99 -3.25
CA ASN A 30 -12.56 8.03 -1.77
C ASN A 30 -11.34 8.77 -1.16
N GLU A 31 -10.76 9.72 -1.89
CA GLU A 31 -9.66 10.54 -1.40
C GLU A 31 -10.14 11.50 -0.31
N ASN A 32 -9.23 11.83 0.62
CA ASN A 32 -9.53 12.81 1.66
C ASN A 32 -9.55 14.23 1.05
N PRO A 33 -10.59 15.05 1.29
CA PRO A 33 -10.66 16.42 0.76
C PRO A 33 -9.71 17.40 1.47
N TYR A 34 -9.19 17.03 2.64
CA TYR A 34 -8.28 17.86 3.42
C TYR A 34 -6.82 17.56 3.10
N PRO A 35 -5.90 18.53 3.25
CA PRO A 35 -4.48 18.29 3.12
C PRO A 35 -3.99 17.29 4.19
N PRO A 36 -2.84 16.62 3.95
CA PRO A 36 -2.19 15.79 4.96
C PRO A 36 -1.95 16.55 6.27
N ALA A 37 -1.80 15.81 7.37
CA ALA A 37 -1.50 16.42 8.66
C ALA A 37 -0.23 17.31 8.57
N PRO A 38 -0.17 18.47 9.25
CA PRO A 38 0.96 19.39 9.15
C PRO A 38 2.33 18.76 9.44
N GLY A 39 2.38 17.74 10.29
CA GLY A 39 3.61 16.98 10.58
C GLY A 39 4.14 16.18 9.37
N VAL A 40 3.25 15.70 8.50
CA VAL A 40 3.63 15.00 7.26
C VAL A 40 4.27 15.98 6.28
N ILE A 41 3.66 17.15 6.09
CA ILE A 41 4.21 18.21 5.22
C ILE A 41 5.61 18.61 5.69
N ARG A 42 5.79 18.88 6.99
CA ARG A 42 7.11 19.20 7.55
C ARG A 42 8.13 18.08 7.34
N ALA A 43 7.74 16.82 7.52
CA ALA A 43 8.65 15.69 7.34
C ALA A 43 9.12 15.56 5.88
N ILE A 44 8.24 15.84 4.91
CA ILE A 44 8.58 15.86 3.48
C ILE A 44 9.51 17.04 3.18
N GLU A 45 9.21 18.24 3.66
CA GLU A 45 10.03 19.44 3.42
C GLU A 45 11.43 19.33 4.04
N GLN A 46 11.54 18.70 5.20
CA GLN A 46 12.82 18.49 5.89
C GLN A 46 13.61 17.28 5.37
N PHE A 47 13.04 16.52 4.42
CA PHE A 47 13.65 15.32 3.92
C PHE A 47 14.94 15.62 3.15
N ARG A 48 16.06 15.05 3.60
CA ARG A 48 17.38 15.30 3.02
C ARG A 48 17.59 14.39 1.80
N GLY A 49 17.32 14.89 0.60
CA GLY A 49 17.44 14.10 -0.66
C GLY A 49 18.76 13.35 -0.85
N GLY A 50 19.88 13.82 -0.29
CA GLY A 50 21.16 13.10 -0.32
C GLY A 50 21.17 11.74 0.38
N SER A 51 20.16 11.41 1.19
CA SER A 51 19.97 10.08 1.80
C SER A 51 19.38 9.04 0.84
N LEU A 52 18.75 9.46 -0.27
CA LEU A 52 18.07 8.58 -1.23
C LEU A 52 19.01 7.60 -1.94
N LYS A 53 20.32 7.83 -1.89
CA LYS A 53 21.33 6.87 -2.35
C LYS A 53 21.43 5.59 -1.50
N LYS A 54 20.74 5.55 -0.36
CA LYS A 54 20.69 4.40 0.54
C LYS A 54 19.30 3.79 0.49
N TYR A 55 19.24 2.46 0.58
CA TYR A 55 17.98 1.77 0.84
C TYR A 55 17.39 2.22 2.18
N PRO A 56 16.05 2.25 2.31
CA PRO A 56 15.39 2.45 3.60
C PRO A 56 15.65 1.26 4.52
N ASP A 57 15.26 1.39 5.79
CA ASP A 57 15.15 0.24 6.69
C ASP A 57 14.18 -0.78 6.08
N ALA A 58 14.69 -1.98 5.78
CA ALA A 58 13.92 -3.06 5.15
C ALA A 58 12.68 -3.48 5.97
N ASN A 59 12.68 -3.23 7.28
CA ASN A 59 11.56 -3.58 8.17
C ASN A 59 10.71 -2.38 8.57
N ALA A 60 11.07 -1.17 8.10
CA ALA A 60 10.44 0.10 8.47
C ALA A 60 10.14 0.18 10.00
N LYS A 61 11.12 -0.23 10.81
CA LYS A 61 10.94 -0.47 12.25
C LYS A 61 10.35 0.73 13.00
N PRO A 62 10.77 1.99 12.76
CA PRO A 62 10.20 3.13 13.46
C PRO A 62 8.68 3.28 13.26
N LEU A 63 8.17 3.01 12.06
CA LEU A 63 6.74 3.10 11.78
C LEU A 63 5.97 1.94 12.44
N ALA A 64 6.50 0.73 12.34
CA ALA A 64 5.86 -0.44 12.92
C ALA A 64 5.80 -0.38 14.47
N ASP A 65 6.88 0.09 15.12
CA ASP A 65 6.92 0.29 16.56
C ASP A 65 5.88 1.36 17.00
N ALA A 66 5.77 2.47 16.24
CA ALA A 66 4.80 3.53 16.52
C ALA A 66 3.34 3.07 16.35
N LEU A 67 3.05 2.26 15.32
CA LEU A 67 1.72 1.70 15.11
C LEU A 67 1.34 0.70 16.20
N ALA A 68 2.27 -0.19 16.59
CA ALA A 68 2.06 -1.14 17.68
C ALA A 68 1.68 -0.40 18.97
N ALA A 69 2.44 0.63 19.34
CA ALA A 69 2.14 1.46 20.52
C ALA A 69 0.79 2.18 20.39
N ARG A 70 0.48 2.76 19.24
CA ARG A 70 -0.77 3.50 19.00
C ARG A 70 -2.01 2.63 19.17
N PHE A 71 -1.95 1.38 18.74
CA PHE A 71 -3.08 0.46 18.76
C PHE A 71 -3.04 -0.54 19.93
N GLY A 72 -2.05 -0.46 20.82
CA GLY A 72 -1.91 -1.37 21.95
C GLY A 72 -1.61 -2.83 21.54
N LEU A 73 -0.85 -3.01 20.46
CA LEU A 73 -0.49 -4.31 19.90
C LEU A 73 0.96 -4.68 20.25
N GLU A 74 1.27 -5.97 20.21
CA GLU A 74 2.67 -6.40 20.22
C GLU A 74 3.32 -6.11 18.87
N ARG A 75 4.63 -5.86 18.88
CA ARG A 75 5.38 -5.58 17.64
C ARG A 75 5.26 -6.73 16.63
N GLY A 76 5.14 -7.97 17.09
CA GLY A 76 4.95 -9.15 16.26
C GLY A 76 3.62 -9.19 15.50
N ASN A 77 2.63 -8.38 15.90
CA ASN A 77 1.34 -8.27 15.21
C ASN A 77 1.31 -7.20 14.12
N VAL A 78 2.42 -6.47 13.89
CA VAL A 78 2.47 -5.37 12.92
C VAL A 78 3.36 -5.73 11.74
N PHE A 79 2.75 -5.73 10.56
CA PHE A 79 3.41 -5.87 9.27
C PHE A 79 3.06 -4.66 8.38
N LEU A 80 4.00 -4.22 7.56
CA LEU A 80 3.86 -3.04 6.70
C LEU A 80 3.94 -3.46 5.22
N GLY A 81 2.97 -3.02 4.42
CA GLY A 81 2.98 -3.10 2.96
C GLY A 81 3.04 -1.71 2.34
N ASN A 82 3.40 -1.62 1.06
CA ASN A 82 3.34 -0.38 0.29
C ASN A 82 1.90 -0.16 -0.21
N GLY A 83 1.02 0.22 0.71
CA GLY A 83 -0.43 0.18 0.52
C GLY A 83 -1.04 -1.14 1.00
N SER A 84 -2.33 -1.14 1.28
CA SER A 84 -3.04 -2.34 1.78
C SER A 84 -3.14 -3.45 0.73
N ASP A 85 -3.15 -3.10 -0.55
CA ASP A 85 -3.22 -4.07 -1.66
C ASP A 85 -2.01 -5.01 -1.68
N ASP A 86 -0.82 -4.51 -1.32
CA ASP A 86 0.38 -5.34 -1.14
C ASP A 86 0.19 -6.37 -0.03
N VAL A 87 -0.45 -5.97 1.07
CA VAL A 87 -0.75 -6.86 2.20
C VAL A 87 -1.80 -7.89 1.78
N LEU A 88 -2.84 -7.48 1.06
CA LEU A 88 -3.85 -8.39 0.52
C LEU A 88 -3.24 -9.40 -0.46
N ALA A 89 -2.36 -8.97 -1.35
CA ALA A 89 -1.65 -9.84 -2.29
C ALA A 89 -0.76 -10.86 -1.56
N LEU A 90 -0.05 -10.44 -0.51
CA LEU A 90 0.75 -11.35 0.30
C LEU A 90 -0.12 -12.38 1.03
N CYS A 91 -1.21 -11.93 1.67
CA CYS A 91 -2.18 -12.82 2.30
C CYS A 91 -2.77 -13.82 1.30
N PHE A 92 -3.11 -13.35 0.08
CA PHE A 92 -3.62 -14.20 -0.99
C PHE A 92 -2.66 -15.35 -1.29
N ARG A 93 -1.38 -15.04 -1.50
CA ARG A 93 -0.35 -16.04 -1.80
C ARG A 93 -0.01 -16.96 -0.63
N ALA A 94 -0.09 -16.46 0.60
CA ALA A 94 0.26 -17.25 1.79
C ALA A 94 -0.82 -18.26 2.19
N PHE A 95 -2.09 -17.88 2.06
CA PHE A 95 -3.21 -18.66 2.63
C PHE A 95 -4.13 -19.30 1.60
N PHE A 96 -4.20 -18.79 0.37
CA PHE A 96 -5.19 -19.21 -0.61
C PHE A 96 -4.56 -20.03 -1.74
N ASN A 97 -3.88 -21.11 -1.34
CA ASN A 97 -3.27 -22.09 -2.24
C ASN A 97 -3.94 -23.48 -2.07
N SER A 98 -5.28 -23.51 -2.11
CA SER A 98 -6.07 -24.74 -2.00
C SER A 98 -7.36 -24.63 -2.82
N ASP A 99 -8.07 -25.75 -3.00
CA ASP A 99 -9.35 -25.79 -3.72
C ASP A 99 -10.52 -25.17 -2.95
N LYS A 100 -10.30 -24.69 -1.72
CA LYS A 100 -11.34 -24.02 -0.93
C LYS A 100 -11.63 -22.63 -1.52
N PRO A 101 -12.90 -22.23 -1.65
CA PRO A 101 -13.26 -20.91 -2.12
C PRO A 101 -12.79 -19.82 -1.14
N VAL A 102 -12.42 -18.66 -1.70
CA VAL A 102 -12.22 -17.41 -0.95
C VAL A 102 -13.59 -16.77 -0.77
N ILE A 103 -13.99 -16.47 0.47
CA ILE A 103 -15.29 -15.87 0.83
C ILE A 103 -15.05 -14.47 1.39
#